data_AF-A0AAW3JWM8-F1
#
_entry.id   AF-A0AAW3JWM8-F1
#
_cell.length_a   1.000
_cell.length_b   1.000
_cell.length_c   1.000
_cell.angle_alpha   90.00
_cell.angle_beta   90.00
_cell.angle_gamma   90.00
#
_symmetry.space_group_name_H-M   'P 1'
#
loop_
_entity.id
_entity.type
_entity.pdbx_description
1 polymer ?
#
loop_
_entity_poly.entity_id
_entity_poly.type
_entity_poly.pdbx_seq_one_letter_code
_entity_poly.pdbx_strand_id
1 'polypeptide(L)'
;MKSKISYFNKAVFKKDMTQFWSLWAVEIVISLLIFIMPLMSSVNGIIREYTGNTLNARSDIKESLISFTAVLANPVFIFVMAIVVAVVVFQYTFNSREMYMIHSLPVKRETLFISHYIAGVVMLLIPYVIGFAGYIIVGKMYCAGLTISMLLLAFEVFAMILLFYGIACMVVMVSGNSMMSISIYCVLNVLYIGFYMMFMSVNQMFSYAGRTVDMENILTGRYAWLSPIVFLYRKTGFKWTGVKRWSDSTSLKSEIIRWSEILPFVCAFAAAIIIFIVALLLYKYRKSETVGDMIAFSWGKPVYRTVFAIAGGMFFALISWTIYFQQGVADTMNGEGAYDIERLMDIVMLMMICVIICYFVSEMMLKRTFFIWKSFSKKNFLIVVGGMLMFLVLEVTGVIGIKIPKLNNISELEITSENNILYTDKDDISKFVKLNKEIEEKRLKSDGDSTCGVSFCYRLKNGTKREFSYELPTGQGTISDKIVQCANRSKQKYEAIFSKAYKDGGYKLQNVEVQDCDGNSESTTYASTEEAREKIYEAVLKDIEEGNINILDLSYQGESDDKRLNFRTYVNEKMADKYKMGAYERKSFYVNNKNQFTEKKMLNISFKAKHTRRVIEELTNDGKLKLLDSKEQYYE
;
A
#
# COMPACT_ATOMS: atom_id res chain seq x y z
N MET A 1 -48.44 -4.62 -36.84
CA MET A 1 -48.04 -4.34 -35.44
C MET A 1 -46.62 -4.86 -35.21
N LYS A 2 -45.62 -3.97 -35.06
CA LYS A 2 -44.25 -4.37 -34.73
C LYS A 2 -44.07 -4.29 -33.22
N SER A 3 -44.23 -5.43 -32.55
CA SER A 3 -43.61 -5.64 -31.24
C SER A 3 -42.09 -5.58 -31.43
N LYS A 4 -41.44 -4.60 -30.80
CA LYS A 4 -40.06 -4.73 -30.31
C LYS A 4 -39.85 -3.62 -29.31
N ILE A 5 -40.00 -3.96 -28.02
CA ILE A 5 -39.59 -3.13 -26.89
C ILE A 5 -38.05 -3.04 -26.97
N SER A 6 -37.54 -2.16 -27.84
CA SER A 6 -36.11 -1.88 -27.94
C SER A 6 -35.73 -0.98 -26.77
N TYR A 7 -34.80 -1.45 -25.94
CA TYR A 7 -34.18 -0.65 -24.88
C TYR A 7 -33.21 0.41 -25.43
N PHE A 8 -33.00 0.47 -26.75
CA PHE A 8 -32.16 1.47 -27.40
C PHE A 8 -32.97 2.29 -28.41
N ASN A 9 -32.86 3.61 -28.33
CA ASN A 9 -33.38 4.55 -29.31
C ASN A 9 -32.24 5.18 -30.13
N LYS A 10 -32.22 4.85 -31.43
CA LYS A 10 -31.21 5.32 -32.39
C LYS A 10 -31.24 6.83 -32.61
N ALA A 11 -32.41 7.47 -32.54
CA ALA A 11 -32.54 8.91 -32.76
C ALA A 11 -31.91 9.71 -31.60
N VAL A 12 -32.14 9.26 -30.36
CA VAL A 12 -31.51 9.84 -29.16
C VAL A 12 -29.99 9.71 -29.25
N PHE A 13 -29.50 8.49 -29.51
CA PHE A 13 -28.06 8.24 -29.67
C PHE A 13 -27.42 9.11 -30.76
N LYS A 14 -28.04 9.20 -31.95
CA LYS A 14 -27.52 10.03 -33.04
C LYS A 14 -27.49 11.50 -32.62
N LYS A 15 -28.53 11.97 -31.94
CA LYS A 15 -28.60 13.34 -31.44
C LYS A 15 -27.45 13.63 -30.47
N ASP A 16 -27.21 12.76 -29.48
CA ASP A 16 -26.10 12.93 -28.53
C ASP A 16 -24.74 12.98 -29.25
N MET A 17 -24.49 12.04 -30.17
CA MET A 17 -23.25 11.99 -30.94
C MET A 17 -23.02 13.26 -31.79
N THR A 18 -24.09 13.84 -32.33
CA THR A 18 -24.01 15.09 -33.11
C THR A 18 -23.96 16.35 -32.25
N GLN A 19 -24.64 16.36 -31.10
CA GLN A 19 -24.70 17.51 -30.21
C GLN A 19 -23.38 17.70 -29.47
N PHE A 20 -22.80 16.60 -28.99
CA PHE A 20 -21.57 16.60 -28.21
C PHE A 20 -20.35 16.21 -29.05
N TRP A 21 -20.38 16.56 -30.34
CA TRP A 21 -19.32 16.17 -31.27
C TRP A 21 -17.95 16.73 -30.92
N SER A 22 -17.92 17.92 -30.33
CA SER A 22 -16.71 18.57 -29.88
C SER A 22 -15.98 17.77 -28.80
N LEU A 23 -16.69 17.04 -27.93
CA LEU A 23 -16.04 16.25 -26.87
C LEU A 23 -15.16 15.14 -27.43
N TRP A 24 -15.72 14.29 -28.28
CA TRP A 24 -14.95 13.19 -28.86
C TRP A 24 -13.94 13.70 -29.91
N ALA A 25 -14.19 14.85 -30.55
CA ALA A 25 -13.19 15.49 -31.40
C ALA A 25 -11.97 15.98 -30.60
N VAL A 26 -12.18 16.64 -29.46
CA VAL A 26 -11.09 17.04 -28.56
C VAL A 26 -10.33 15.82 -28.04
N GLU A 27 -11.04 14.76 -27.65
CA GLU A 27 -10.40 13.54 -27.16
C GLU A 27 -9.55 12.86 -28.24
N ILE A 28 -9.99 12.85 -29.51
CA ILE A 28 -9.18 12.39 -30.65
C ILE A 28 -7.92 13.25 -30.81
N VAL A 29 -8.04 14.58 -30.74
CA VAL A 29 -6.89 15.48 -30.88
C VAL A 29 -5.88 15.26 -29.76
N ILE A 30 -6.34 15.19 -28.51
CA ILE A 30 -5.49 14.86 -27.35
C ILE A 30 -4.81 13.51 -27.55
N SER A 31 -5.55 12.52 -28.03
CA SER A 31 -5.02 11.18 -28.27
C SER A 31 -3.98 11.14 -29.39
N LEU A 32 -4.17 11.92 -30.45
CA LEU A 32 -3.18 12.07 -31.52
C LEU A 32 -1.90 12.71 -31.01
N LEU A 33 -2.01 13.76 -30.19
CA LEU A 33 -0.87 14.51 -29.66
C LEU A 33 -0.08 13.74 -28.59
N ILE A 34 -0.77 13.01 -27.71
CA ILE A 34 -0.14 12.33 -26.56
C ILE A 34 0.30 10.90 -26.91
N PHE A 35 -0.45 10.19 -27.75
CA PHE A 35 -0.19 8.77 -28.02
C PHE A 35 0.45 8.52 -29.38
N ILE A 36 -0.15 9.04 -30.46
CA ILE A 36 0.22 8.65 -31.83
C ILE A 36 1.44 9.41 -32.33
N MET A 37 1.49 10.75 -32.17
CA MET A 37 2.62 11.55 -32.63
C MET A 37 3.95 11.17 -31.95
N PRO A 38 4.03 11.01 -30.62
CA PRO A 38 5.27 10.62 -29.96
C PRO A 38 5.73 9.22 -30.35
N LEU A 39 4.79 8.27 -30.52
CA LEU A 39 5.09 6.95 -31.04
C LEU A 39 5.70 7.05 -32.43
N MET A 40 5.05 7.72 -33.37
CA MET A 40 5.54 7.85 -34.75
C MET A 40 6.89 8.56 -34.81
N SER A 41 7.11 9.57 -33.97
CA SER A 41 8.41 10.25 -33.84
C SER A 41 9.49 9.29 -33.34
N SER A 42 9.21 8.47 -32.33
CA SER A 42 10.16 7.50 -31.79
C SER A 42 10.50 6.40 -32.79
N VAL A 43 9.49 5.84 -33.48
CA VAL A 43 9.66 4.80 -34.49
C VAL A 43 10.48 5.34 -35.66
N ASN A 44 10.20 6.57 -36.11
CA ASN A 44 11.01 7.22 -37.14
C ASN A 44 12.45 7.47 -36.69
N GLY A 45 12.67 7.85 -35.43
CA GLY A 45 14.01 8.00 -34.85
C GLY A 45 14.80 6.69 -34.89
N ILE A 46 14.20 5.60 -34.39
CA ILE A 46 14.80 4.26 -34.36
C ILE A 46 15.13 3.78 -35.78
N ILE A 47 14.21 3.94 -36.73
CA ILE A 47 14.44 3.52 -38.13
C ILE A 47 15.62 4.27 -38.76
N ARG A 48 15.77 5.57 -38.45
CA ARG A 48 16.90 6.37 -38.93
C ARG A 48 18.22 5.92 -38.33
N GLU A 49 18.23 5.58 -37.03
CA GLU A 49 19.41 5.05 -36.33
C GLU A 49 19.88 3.73 -36.93
N TYR A 50 18.96 2.82 -37.24
CA TYR A 50 19.25 1.55 -37.90
C TYR A 50 19.37 1.65 -39.42
N THR A 51 19.47 2.84 -40.01
CA THR A 51 19.62 3.07 -41.47
C THR A 51 18.57 2.36 -42.34
N GLY A 52 17.34 2.19 -41.82
CA GLY A 52 16.26 1.49 -42.51
C GLY A 52 16.28 -0.03 -42.37
N ASN A 53 17.22 -0.62 -41.63
CA ASN A 53 17.23 -2.05 -41.35
C ASN A 53 16.19 -2.42 -40.29
N THR A 54 14.99 -2.79 -40.76
CA THR A 54 13.80 -3.05 -39.94
C THR A 54 13.94 -4.26 -39.01
N LEU A 55 14.79 -5.23 -39.34
CA LEU A 55 15.01 -6.43 -38.51
C LEU A 55 15.83 -6.11 -37.25
N ASN A 56 16.82 -5.22 -37.38
CA ASN A 56 17.65 -4.78 -36.25
C ASN A 56 16.90 -3.79 -35.34
N ALA A 57 16.01 -2.98 -35.92
CA ALA A 57 15.16 -2.03 -35.19
C ALA A 57 14.00 -2.69 -34.40
N ARG A 58 13.78 -3.99 -34.57
CA ARG A 58 12.59 -4.70 -34.07
C ARG A 58 12.45 -4.65 -32.55
N SER A 59 13.54 -4.84 -31.80
CA SER A 59 13.53 -4.82 -30.33
C SER A 59 13.12 -3.46 -29.79
N ASP A 60 13.66 -2.41 -30.37
CA ASP A 60 13.53 -1.04 -29.87
C ASP A 60 12.16 -0.46 -30.26
N ILE A 61 11.67 -0.80 -31.45
CA ILE A 61 10.29 -0.52 -31.86
C ILE A 61 9.32 -1.25 -30.93
N LYS A 62 9.61 -2.50 -30.56
CA LYS A 62 8.80 -3.26 -29.60
C LYS A 62 8.78 -2.55 -28.24
N GLU A 63 9.91 -2.12 -27.71
CA GLU A 63 10.00 -1.40 -26.43
C GLU A 63 9.29 -0.03 -26.46
N SER A 64 9.42 0.70 -27.58
CA SER A 64 8.67 1.95 -27.80
C SER A 64 7.16 1.71 -27.82
N LEU A 65 6.69 0.69 -28.54
CA LEU A 65 5.27 0.31 -28.55
C LEU A 65 4.76 0.01 -27.14
N ILE A 66 5.54 -0.70 -26.32
CA ILE A 66 5.18 -1.01 -24.93
C ILE A 66 5.08 0.25 -24.09
N SER A 67 6.07 1.14 -24.20
CA SER A 67 6.13 2.39 -23.44
C SER A 67 4.94 3.30 -23.73
N PHE A 68 4.61 3.52 -25.01
CA PHE A 68 3.50 4.40 -25.37
C PHE A 68 2.13 3.78 -25.13
N THR A 69 2.02 2.46 -25.20
CA THR A 69 0.75 1.79 -24.88
C THR A 69 0.45 1.78 -23.38
N ALA A 70 1.47 1.82 -22.51
CA ALA A 70 1.28 2.10 -21.09
C ALA A 70 0.71 3.51 -20.85
N VAL A 71 1.15 4.52 -21.60
CA VAL A 71 0.58 5.88 -21.54
C VAL A 71 -0.89 5.89 -21.97
N LEU A 72 -1.23 5.13 -23.02
CA LEU A 72 -2.62 4.96 -23.46
C LEU A 72 -3.49 4.27 -22.40
N ALA A 73 -2.96 3.26 -21.70
CA ALA A 73 -3.66 2.54 -20.66
C ALA A 73 -3.67 3.25 -19.30
N ASN A 74 -3.26 4.52 -19.22
CA ASN A 74 -3.20 5.26 -17.97
C ASN A 74 -4.61 5.48 -17.37
N PRO A 75 -4.90 4.91 -16.18
CA PRO A 75 -6.22 5.01 -15.57
C PRO A 75 -6.64 6.43 -15.21
N VAL A 76 -5.69 7.34 -14.96
CA VAL A 76 -5.98 8.73 -14.56
C VAL A 76 -6.66 9.48 -15.70
N PHE A 77 -6.19 9.30 -16.93
CA PHE A 77 -6.79 9.95 -18.10
C PHE A 77 -8.22 9.43 -18.35
N ILE A 78 -8.40 8.10 -18.31
CA ILE A 78 -9.74 7.48 -18.43
C ILE A 78 -10.66 7.97 -17.31
N PHE A 79 -10.17 8.03 -16.07
CA PHE A 79 -10.91 8.50 -14.91
C PHE A 79 -11.43 9.92 -15.09
N VAL A 80 -10.60 10.85 -15.59
CA VAL A 80 -10.99 12.25 -15.83
C VAL A 80 -11.99 12.35 -16.98
N MET A 81 -11.73 11.69 -18.11
CA MET A 81 -12.62 11.77 -19.28
C MET A 81 -13.99 11.13 -18.98
N ALA A 82 -14.02 10.03 -18.20
CA ALA A 82 -15.26 9.38 -17.80
C ALA A 82 -16.23 10.32 -17.08
N ILE A 83 -15.76 11.13 -16.13
CA ILE A 83 -16.64 12.07 -15.41
C ILE A 83 -17.03 13.28 -16.27
N VAL A 84 -16.14 13.77 -17.12
CA VAL A 84 -16.46 14.86 -18.07
C VAL A 84 -17.58 14.42 -19.02
N VAL A 85 -17.42 13.26 -19.65
CA VAL A 85 -18.44 12.72 -20.58
C VAL A 85 -19.75 12.44 -19.84
N ALA A 86 -19.71 11.84 -18.64
CA ALA A 86 -20.93 11.56 -17.88
C ALA A 86 -21.69 12.85 -17.51
N VAL A 87 -20.99 13.88 -17.03
CA VAL A 87 -21.60 15.16 -16.66
C VAL A 87 -22.21 15.87 -17.87
N VAL A 88 -21.55 15.83 -19.03
CA VAL A 88 -22.06 16.50 -20.24
C VAL A 88 -23.23 15.73 -20.87
N VAL A 89 -23.09 14.42 -21.05
CA VAL A 89 -24.16 13.59 -21.65
C VAL A 89 -25.43 13.62 -20.81
N PHE A 90 -25.30 13.64 -19.48
CA PHE A 90 -26.42 13.71 -18.55
C PHE A 90 -26.68 15.12 -18.01
N GLN A 91 -26.17 16.16 -18.66
CA GLN A 91 -26.31 17.55 -18.21
C GLN A 91 -27.77 17.96 -18.00
N TYR A 92 -28.68 17.42 -18.80
CA TYR A 92 -30.12 17.65 -18.68
C TYR A 92 -30.70 17.26 -17.31
N THR A 93 -30.04 16.35 -16.58
CA THR A 93 -30.46 15.94 -15.22
C THR A 93 -30.16 17.00 -14.16
N PHE A 94 -29.34 18.00 -14.50
CA PHE A 94 -28.99 19.14 -13.63
C PHE A 94 -29.79 20.41 -13.94
N ASN A 95 -30.56 20.43 -15.03
CA ASN A 95 -31.39 21.57 -15.43
C ASN A 95 -32.88 21.19 -15.50
N SER A 96 -33.72 21.80 -14.66
CA SER A 96 -35.13 21.44 -14.55
C SER A 96 -35.87 21.54 -15.89
N ARG A 97 -35.58 22.57 -16.68
CA ARG A 97 -36.23 22.78 -17.98
C ARG A 97 -35.93 21.65 -18.96
N GLU A 98 -34.67 21.24 -19.04
CA GLU A 98 -34.23 20.16 -19.93
C GLU A 98 -34.74 18.80 -19.46
N MET A 99 -34.73 18.56 -18.14
CA MET A 99 -35.26 17.35 -17.53
C MET A 99 -36.75 17.14 -17.86
N TYR A 100 -37.57 18.19 -17.73
CA TYR A 100 -38.99 18.11 -18.10
C TYR A 100 -39.20 17.93 -19.59
N MET A 101 -38.44 18.65 -20.43
CA MET A 101 -38.50 18.51 -21.87
C MET A 101 -38.18 17.07 -22.32
N ILE A 102 -37.09 16.49 -21.82
CA ILE A 102 -36.67 15.13 -22.20
C ILE A 102 -37.68 14.08 -21.72
N HIS A 103 -38.25 14.24 -20.52
CA HIS A 103 -39.25 13.31 -20.00
C HIS A 103 -40.66 13.50 -20.59
N SER A 104 -40.89 14.57 -21.37
CA SER A 104 -42.13 14.73 -22.15
C SER A 104 -42.12 13.91 -23.45
N LEU A 105 -40.94 13.45 -23.89
CA LEU A 105 -40.82 12.59 -25.08
C LEU A 105 -41.53 11.25 -24.83
N PRO A 106 -42.20 10.65 -25.84
CA PRO A 106 -42.87 9.36 -25.72
C PRO A 106 -41.87 8.18 -25.74
N VAL A 107 -40.84 8.25 -24.88
CA VAL A 107 -39.75 7.28 -24.75
C VAL A 107 -39.62 6.86 -23.29
N LYS A 108 -39.47 5.56 -23.03
CA LYS A 108 -39.29 5.03 -21.68
C LYS A 108 -38.01 5.57 -21.04
N ARG A 109 -38.02 5.78 -19.72
CA ARG A 109 -36.83 6.24 -18.97
C ARG A 109 -35.64 5.29 -19.13
N GLU A 110 -35.89 3.99 -19.11
CA GLU A 110 -34.86 2.97 -19.32
C GLU A 110 -34.21 3.11 -20.70
N THR A 111 -35.02 3.27 -21.74
CA THR A 111 -34.54 3.44 -23.11
C THR A 111 -33.72 4.72 -23.25
N LEU A 112 -34.13 5.79 -22.58
CA LEU A 112 -33.42 7.06 -22.61
C LEU A 112 -32.05 6.95 -21.93
N PHE A 113 -31.99 6.39 -20.73
CA PHE A 113 -30.73 6.17 -20.02
C PHE A 113 -29.76 5.30 -20.81
N ILE A 114 -30.24 4.19 -21.37
CA ILE A 114 -29.41 3.25 -22.13
C ILE A 114 -28.85 3.93 -23.39
N SER A 115 -29.67 4.71 -24.11
CA SER A 115 -29.22 5.47 -25.28
C SER A 115 -28.10 6.47 -24.92
N HIS A 116 -28.29 7.27 -23.87
CA HIS A 116 -27.28 8.22 -23.40
C HIS A 116 -26.01 7.52 -22.88
N TYR A 117 -26.17 6.44 -22.11
CA TYR A 117 -25.05 5.66 -21.60
C TYR A 117 -24.20 5.08 -22.74
N ILE A 118 -24.82 4.45 -23.73
CA ILE A 118 -24.13 3.90 -24.91
C ILE A 118 -23.46 5.03 -25.71
N ALA A 119 -24.10 6.20 -25.85
CA ALA A 119 -23.49 7.35 -26.51
C ALA A 119 -22.18 7.75 -25.83
N GLY A 120 -22.18 7.92 -24.51
CA GLY A 120 -20.95 8.28 -23.78
C GLY A 120 -19.87 7.19 -23.81
N VAL A 121 -20.25 5.89 -23.73
CA VAL A 121 -19.29 4.79 -23.90
C VAL A 121 -18.64 4.85 -25.30
N VAL A 122 -19.44 5.07 -26.35
CA VAL A 122 -18.91 5.18 -27.72
C VAL A 122 -18.00 6.41 -27.86
N MET A 123 -18.37 7.56 -27.29
CA MET A 123 -17.54 8.76 -27.29
C MET A 123 -16.15 8.48 -26.68
N LEU A 124 -16.12 7.84 -25.52
CA LEU A 124 -14.88 7.47 -24.84
C LEU A 124 -14.07 6.41 -25.61
N LEU A 125 -14.70 5.52 -26.38
CA LEU A 125 -13.99 4.43 -27.05
C LEU A 125 -13.32 4.83 -28.37
N ILE A 126 -13.90 5.77 -29.12
CA ILE A 126 -13.38 6.20 -30.43
C ILE A 126 -11.85 6.47 -30.41
N PRO A 127 -11.31 7.31 -29.51
CA PRO A 127 -9.88 7.62 -29.51
C PRO A 127 -9.00 6.40 -29.25
N TYR A 128 -9.39 5.52 -28.33
CA TYR A 128 -8.63 4.31 -28.03
C TYR A 128 -8.70 3.30 -29.17
N VAL A 129 -9.86 3.15 -29.83
CA VAL A 129 -9.99 2.27 -31.00
C VAL A 129 -9.05 2.73 -32.12
N ILE A 130 -8.99 4.05 -32.39
CA ILE A 130 -8.06 4.63 -33.37
C ILE A 130 -6.61 4.39 -32.94
N GLY A 131 -6.28 4.64 -31.66
CA GLY A 131 -4.96 4.40 -31.09
C GLY A 131 -4.53 2.95 -31.25
N PHE A 132 -5.30 2.00 -30.74
CA PHE A 132 -5.03 0.57 -30.82
C PHE A 132 -4.92 0.07 -32.27
N ALA A 133 -5.76 0.57 -33.19
CA ALA A 133 -5.62 0.27 -34.60
C ALA A 133 -4.24 0.73 -35.14
N GLY A 134 -3.81 1.95 -34.81
CA GLY A 134 -2.49 2.46 -35.13
C GLY A 134 -1.35 1.60 -34.57
N TYR A 135 -1.41 1.24 -33.28
CA TYR A 135 -0.41 0.37 -32.64
C TYR A 135 -0.34 -1.02 -33.28
N ILE A 136 -1.48 -1.61 -33.65
CA ILE A 136 -1.52 -2.91 -34.32
C ILE A 136 -0.92 -2.81 -35.73
N ILE A 137 -1.18 -1.73 -36.46
CA ILE A 137 -0.61 -1.49 -37.79
C ILE A 137 0.92 -1.39 -37.69
N VAL A 138 1.44 -0.51 -36.81
CA VAL A 138 2.89 -0.35 -36.60
C VAL A 138 3.52 -1.68 -36.13
N GLY A 139 2.92 -2.35 -35.15
CA GLY A 139 3.41 -3.63 -34.64
C GLY A 139 3.48 -4.74 -35.70
N LYS A 140 2.54 -4.76 -36.66
CA LYS A 140 2.58 -5.68 -37.82
C LYS A 140 3.64 -5.26 -38.84
N MET A 141 3.71 -3.98 -39.18
CA MET A 141 4.68 -3.46 -40.16
C MET A 141 6.12 -3.79 -39.78
N TYR A 142 6.47 -3.70 -38.49
CA TYR A 142 7.83 -3.96 -37.98
C TYR A 142 7.99 -5.33 -37.31
N CYS A 143 7.07 -6.27 -37.56
CA CYS A 143 7.14 -7.65 -37.05
C CYS A 143 7.33 -7.78 -35.53
N ALA A 144 6.88 -6.81 -34.72
CA ALA A 144 7.15 -6.76 -33.27
C ALA A 144 6.51 -7.91 -32.45
N GLY A 145 5.56 -8.66 -33.03
CA GLY A 145 5.01 -9.87 -32.41
C GLY A 145 4.12 -9.63 -31.18
N LEU A 146 3.43 -8.48 -31.11
CA LEU A 146 2.67 -8.03 -29.94
C LEU A 146 1.14 -8.16 -30.05
N THR A 147 0.61 -8.82 -31.08
CA THR A 147 -0.83 -8.74 -31.38
C THR A 147 -1.74 -9.21 -30.24
N ILE A 148 -1.40 -10.32 -29.58
CA ILE A 148 -2.18 -10.84 -28.45
C ILE A 148 -2.10 -9.87 -27.25
N SER A 149 -0.89 -9.40 -26.95
CA SER A 149 -0.63 -8.44 -25.89
C SER A 149 -1.42 -7.12 -26.07
N MET A 150 -1.52 -6.61 -27.30
CA MET A 150 -2.31 -5.43 -27.61
C MET A 150 -3.82 -5.66 -27.45
N LEU A 151 -4.32 -6.86 -27.75
CA LEU A 151 -5.73 -7.22 -27.52
C LEU A 151 -6.05 -7.30 -26.02
N LEU A 152 -5.14 -7.84 -25.21
CA LEU A 152 -5.29 -7.86 -23.75
C LEU A 152 -5.36 -6.45 -23.18
N LEU A 153 -4.45 -5.58 -23.63
CA LEU A 153 -4.43 -4.18 -23.23
C LEU A 153 -5.70 -3.44 -23.67
N ALA A 154 -6.19 -3.70 -24.88
CA ALA A 154 -7.45 -3.14 -25.36
C ALA A 154 -8.63 -3.56 -24.49
N PHE A 155 -8.68 -4.83 -24.05
CA PHE A 155 -9.69 -5.30 -23.10
C PHE A 155 -9.56 -4.62 -21.73
N GLU A 156 -8.35 -4.45 -21.22
CA GLU A 156 -8.09 -3.72 -19.98
C GLU A 156 -8.63 -2.29 -20.05
N VAL A 157 -8.26 -1.53 -21.09
CA VAL A 157 -8.72 -0.16 -21.29
C VAL A 157 -10.24 -0.12 -21.42
N PHE A 158 -10.81 -1.05 -22.17
CA PHE A 158 -12.27 -1.19 -22.30
C PHE A 158 -12.95 -1.45 -20.94
N ALA A 159 -12.42 -2.36 -20.12
CA ALA A 159 -12.94 -2.65 -18.80
C ALA A 159 -12.84 -1.43 -17.86
N MET A 160 -11.74 -0.68 -17.92
CA MET A 160 -11.57 0.55 -17.14
C MET A 160 -12.52 1.66 -17.57
N ILE A 161 -12.70 1.87 -18.88
CA ILE A 161 -13.67 2.83 -19.42
C ILE A 161 -15.06 2.51 -18.88
N LEU A 162 -15.49 1.25 -18.98
CA LEU A 162 -16.80 0.84 -18.49
C LEU A 162 -16.95 1.00 -16.98
N LEU A 163 -15.91 0.69 -16.20
CA LEU A 163 -15.95 0.84 -14.74
C LEU A 163 -16.03 2.32 -14.35
N PHE A 164 -15.09 3.14 -14.79
CA PHE A 164 -15.04 4.56 -14.42
C PHE A 164 -16.24 5.33 -14.94
N TYR A 165 -16.65 5.09 -16.19
CA TYR A 165 -17.86 5.71 -16.75
C TYR A 165 -19.12 5.22 -16.05
N GLY A 166 -19.20 3.92 -15.72
CA GLY A 166 -20.29 3.36 -14.91
C GLY A 166 -20.41 4.04 -13.55
N ILE A 167 -19.30 4.19 -12.82
CA ILE A 167 -19.26 4.90 -11.53
C ILE A 167 -19.66 6.36 -11.72
N ALA A 168 -19.13 7.04 -12.74
CA ALA A 168 -19.47 8.44 -13.03
C ALA A 168 -20.97 8.61 -13.31
N CYS A 169 -21.57 7.76 -14.15
CA CYS A 169 -23.01 7.77 -14.40
C CYS A 169 -23.80 7.51 -13.11
N MET A 170 -23.41 6.52 -12.29
CA MET A 170 -24.05 6.25 -11.01
C MET A 170 -24.04 7.49 -10.10
N VAL A 171 -22.89 8.16 -10.02
CA VAL A 171 -22.71 9.38 -9.22
C VAL A 171 -23.54 10.54 -9.76
N VAL A 172 -23.59 10.73 -11.08
CA VAL A 172 -24.47 11.73 -11.72
C VAL A 172 -25.93 11.46 -11.42
N MET A 173 -26.35 10.19 -11.33
CA MET A 173 -27.74 9.85 -10.95
C MET A 173 -28.06 10.17 -9.48
N VAL A 174 -27.07 10.04 -8.58
CA VAL A 174 -27.22 10.35 -7.15
C VAL A 174 -27.15 11.86 -6.89
N SER A 175 -26.40 12.60 -7.70
CA SER A 175 -26.14 14.03 -7.53
C SER A 175 -27.19 14.87 -8.26
N GLY A 176 -27.62 15.98 -7.65
CA GLY A 176 -28.55 16.89 -8.33
C GLY A 176 -27.86 18.03 -9.08
N ASN A 177 -26.53 18.19 -8.97
CA ASN A 177 -25.74 19.14 -9.77
C ASN A 177 -24.40 18.54 -10.26
N SER A 178 -23.77 19.22 -11.22
CA SER A 178 -22.52 18.77 -11.84
C SER A 178 -21.32 18.82 -10.88
N MET A 179 -21.19 19.89 -10.08
CA MET A 179 -20.09 20.05 -9.13
C MET A 179 -20.05 18.94 -8.08
N MET A 180 -21.22 18.58 -7.52
CA MET A 180 -21.34 17.48 -6.56
C MET A 180 -21.06 16.13 -7.22
N SER A 181 -21.45 15.96 -8.48
CA SER A 181 -21.11 14.75 -9.23
C SER A 181 -19.59 14.57 -9.32
N ILE A 182 -18.87 15.65 -9.64
CA ILE A 182 -17.41 15.63 -9.72
C ILE A 182 -16.81 15.33 -8.34
N SER A 183 -17.24 16.03 -7.29
CA SER A 183 -16.72 15.84 -5.93
C SER A 183 -16.94 14.42 -5.40
N ILE A 184 -18.16 13.88 -5.51
CA ILE A 184 -18.49 12.52 -5.06
C ILE A 184 -17.67 11.50 -5.87
N TYR A 185 -17.53 11.68 -7.18
CA TYR A 185 -16.76 10.79 -8.03
C TYR A 185 -15.28 10.74 -7.65
N CYS A 186 -14.65 11.90 -7.40
CA CYS A 186 -13.27 11.99 -6.93
C CYS A 186 -13.10 11.29 -5.58
N VAL A 187 -13.97 11.60 -4.61
CA VAL A 187 -13.91 11.04 -3.26
C VAL A 187 -14.12 9.52 -3.26
N LEU A 188 -15.13 9.01 -3.97
CA LEU A 188 -15.42 7.57 -4.04
C LEU A 188 -14.24 6.76 -4.59
N ASN A 189 -13.51 7.30 -5.56
CA ASN A 189 -12.42 6.58 -6.20
C ASN A 189 -11.19 6.41 -5.30
N VAL A 190 -11.03 7.26 -4.27
CA VAL A 190 -9.90 7.19 -3.31
C VAL A 190 -10.34 6.93 -1.87
N LEU A 191 -11.63 6.66 -1.65
CA LEU A 191 -12.28 6.72 -0.34
C LEU A 191 -11.62 5.80 0.69
N TYR A 192 -11.50 4.51 0.36
CA TYR A 192 -10.96 3.52 1.28
C TYR A 192 -9.53 3.84 1.69
N ILE A 193 -8.68 4.17 0.72
CA ILE A 193 -7.26 4.45 0.99
C ILE A 193 -7.13 5.75 1.78
N GLY A 194 -7.90 6.79 1.45
CA GLY A 194 -7.93 8.03 2.22
C GLY A 194 -8.33 7.78 3.67
N PHE A 195 -9.45 7.08 3.90
CA PHE A 195 -9.89 6.72 5.26
C PHE A 195 -8.87 5.85 5.99
N TYR A 196 -8.27 4.87 5.32
CA TYR A 196 -7.27 3.99 5.94
C TYR A 196 -6.01 4.77 6.35
N MET A 197 -5.54 5.70 5.50
CA MET A 197 -4.44 6.59 5.85
C MET A 197 -4.79 7.45 7.06
N MET A 198 -5.95 8.11 7.05
CA MET A 198 -6.39 8.95 8.16
C MET A 198 -6.55 8.14 9.45
N PHE A 199 -7.12 6.94 9.34
CA PHE A 199 -7.23 6.00 10.46
C PHE A 199 -5.87 5.64 11.04
N MET A 200 -4.90 5.29 10.19
CA MET A 200 -3.53 4.98 10.61
C MET A 200 -2.83 6.20 11.23
N SER A 201 -3.05 7.40 10.69
CA SER A 201 -2.51 8.65 11.26
C SER A 201 -3.08 8.94 12.65
N VAL A 202 -4.40 8.80 12.83
CA VAL A 202 -5.03 8.95 14.15
C VAL A 202 -4.50 7.89 15.11
N ASN A 203 -4.38 6.65 14.67
CA ASN A 203 -3.82 5.55 15.46
C ASN A 203 -2.39 5.84 15.93
N GLN A 204 -1.54 6.37 15.04
CA GLN A 204 -0.17 6.75 15.35
C GLN A 204 -0.10 7.85 16.43
N MET A 205 -1.13 8.69 16.58
CA MET A 205 -1.14 9.73 17.61
C MET A 205 -1.35 9.17 19.02
N PHE A 206 -2.02 8.02 19.15
CA PHE A 206 -2.29 7.38 20.44
C PHE A 206 -1.17 6.45 20.93
N SER A 207 -0.19 6.12 20.07
CA SER A 207 0.95 5.27 20.40
C SER A 207 2.24 6.05 20.26
N TYR A 208 3.19 5.85 21.15
CA TYR A 208 4.55 6.37 20.98
C TYR A 208 5.33 5.57 19.92
N ALA A 209 4.97 4.30 19.71
CA ALA A 209 5.56 3.48 18.65
C ALA A 209 5.45 4.14 17.28
N GLY A 210 6.61 4.37 16.65
CA GLY A 210 6.72 4.58 15.23
C GLY A 210 6.14 3.38 14.50
N ARG A 211 5.28 3.63 13.51
CA ARG A 211 4.88 2.62 12.56
C ARG A 211 5.53 2.94 11.24
N THR A 212 6.30 2.00 10.72
CA THR A 212 6.59 1.93 9.29
C THR A 212 5.27 1.58 8.60
N VAL A 213 4.43 2.60 8.39
CA VAL A 213 3.25 2.45 7.56
C VAL A 213 3.76 2.34 6.13
N ASP A 214 4.09 1.12 5.75
CA ASP A 214 4.54 0.85 4.40
C ASP A 214 3.41 1.20 3.44
N MET A 215 3.63 2.26 2.67
CA MET A 215 2.68 2.75 1.69
C MET A 215 2.35 1.65 0.67
N GLU A 216 3.27 0.72 0.43
CA GLU A 216 3.02 -0.46 -0.39
C GLU A 216 1.97 -1.39 0.23
N ASN A 217 2.01 -1.63 1.55
CA ASN A 217 1.01 -2.43 2.26
C ASN A 217 -0.38 -1.79 2.27
N ILE A 218 -0.46 -0.45 2.38
CA ILE A 218 -1.74 0.25 2.27
C ILE A 218 -2.34 0.01 0.88
N LEU A 219 -1.53 0.23 -0.15
CA LEU A 219 -1.96 0.25 -1.53
C LEU A 219 -2.18 -1.15 -2.12
N THR A 220 -1.58 -2.19 -1.53
CA THR A 220 -1.80 -3.61 -1.88
C THR A 220 -2.72 -4.34 -0.91
N GLY A 221 -3.28 -3.62 0.06
CA GLY A 221 -4.16 -4.20 1.08
C GLY A 221 -5.35 -4.94 0.48
N ARG A 222 -5.88 -5.91 1.23
CA ARG A 222 -6.99 -6.80 0.82
C ARG A 222 -8.21 -6.05 0.26
N TYR A 223 -8.46 -4.83 0.73
CA TYR A 223 -9.61 -4.02 0.35
C TYR A 223 -9.25 -2.80 -0.52
N ALA A 224 -8.02 -2.71 -1.04
CA ALA A 224 -7.60 -1.60 -1.90
C ALA A 224 -8.46 -1.44 -3.16
N TRP A 225 -9.12 -2.52 -3.61
CA TRP A 225 -10.08 -2.51 -4.72
C TRP A 225 -11.31 -1.60 -4.47
N LEU A 226 -11.59 -1.21 -3.22
CA LEU A 226 -12.60 -0.19 -2.88
C LEU A 226 -12.17 1.24 -3.26
N SER A 227 -10.95 1.42 -3.75
CA SER A 227 -10.46 2.65 -4.37
C SER A 227 -10.03 2.37 -5.81
N PRO A 228 -10.99 2.29 -6.76
CA PRO A 228 -10.77 1.76 -8.10
C PRO A 228 -9.62 2.41 -8.87
N ILE A 229 -9.45 3.74 -8.78
CA ILE A 229 -8.36 4.43 -9.49
C ILE A 229 -6.99 3.95 -9.04
N VAL A 230 -6.79 3.83 -7.73
CA VAL A 230 -5.50 3.44 -7.16
C VAL A 230 -5.23 1.96 -7.38
N PHE A 231 -6.26 1.12 -7.23
CA PHE A 231 -6.17 -0.30 -7.50
C PHE A 231 -5.79 -0.59 -8.96
N LEU A 232 -6.49 0.02 -9.92
CA LEU A 232 -6.22 -0.18 -11.34
C LEU A 232 -4.87 0.40 -11.75
N TYR A 233 -4.52 1.61 -11.29
CA TYR A 233 -3.20 2.23 -11.55
C TYR A 233 -2.02 1.32 -11.20
N ARG A 234 -2.14 0.54 -10.12
CA ARG A 234 -1.10 -0.45 -9.74
C ARG A 234 -1.13 -1.72 -10.59
N LYS A 235 -2.26 -2.07 -11.19
CA LYS A 235 -2.43 -3.29 -11.99
C LYS A 235 -2.13 -3.08 -13.48
N THR A 236 -2.18 -1.85 -14.00
CA THR A 236 -1.94 -1.54 -15.42
C THR A 236 -0.46 -1.55 -15.84
N GLY A 237 0.43 -2.14 -15.04
CA GLY A 237 1.84 -2.32 -15.42
C GLY A 237 2.77 -1.11 -15.24
N PHE A 238 2.30 0.00 -14.65
CA PHE A 238 3.18 1.05 -14.11
C PHE A 238 3.83 0.56 -12.80
N LYS A 239 4.71 -0.44 -12.92
CA LYS A 239 5.54 -0.87 -11.82
C LYS A 239 6.63 0.19 -11.66
N TRP A 240 6.61 0.93 -10.56
CA TRP A 240 7.81 1.60 -10.06
C TRP A 240 8.81 0.50 -9.67
N THR A 241 9.52 -0.06 -10.63
CA THR A 241 10.69 -0.87 -10.31
C THR A 241 11.78 0.11 -9.89
N GLY A 242 11.83 0.39 -8.59
CA GLY A 242 13.00 0.98 -7.96
C GLY A 242 14.15 0.00 -8.10
N VAL A 243 14.81 -0.02 -9.26
CA VAL A 243 16.13 -0.62 -9.38
C VAL A 243 17.05 0.30 -8.58
N LYS A 244 17.42 -0.16 -7.38
CA LYS A 244 18.56 0.42 -6.66
C LYS A 244 19.79 0.29 -7.58
N ARG A 245 20.46 1.43 -7.80
CA ARG A 245 21.71 1.75 -8.56
C ARG A 245 22.65 0.55 -8.79
N TRP A 246 23.42 0.47 -9.89
CA TRP A 246 24.35 1.48 -10.44
C TRP A 246 24.44 1.44 -11.98
N SER A 247 24.64 2.62 -12.57
CA SER A 247 24.69 2.97 -14.00
C SER A 247 23.40 2.75 -14.80
N ASP A 248 23.04 3.81 -15.51
CA ASP A 248 21.95 3.97 -16.46
C ASP A 248 20.57 4.31 -15.90
N SER A 249 19.98 5.28 -16.58
CA SER A 249 18.77 6.02 -16.30
C SER A 249 17.63 5.17 -15.76
N THR A 250 16.94 5.70 -14.75
CA THR A 250 15.67 5.22 -14.20
C THR A 250 14.61 5.21 -15.32
N SER A 251 14.63 4.18 -16.15
CA SER A 251 13.59 3.93 -17.13
C SER A 251 12.47 3.19 -16.42
N LEU A 252 11.28 3.79 -16.42
CA LEU A 252 10.04 3.15 -16.02
C LEU A 252 9.81 1.98 -17.00
N LYS A 253 10.34 0.79 -16.68
CA LYS A 253 10.14 -0.39 -17.53
C LYS A 253 8.69 -0.80 -17.42
N SER A 254 7.90 -0.41 -18.43
CA SER A 254 6.56 -0.93 -18.62
C SER A 254 6.68 -2.35 -19.15
N GLU A 255 6.10 -3.31 -18.43
CA GLU A 255 5.94 -4.67 -18.92
C GLU A 255 4.52 -4.80 -19.47
N ILE A 256 4.37 -5.45 -20.63
CA ILE A 256 3.02 -5.76 -21.11
C ILE A 256 2.39 -6.84 -20.24
N ILE A 257 1.11 -6.64 -19.91
CA ILE A 257 0.26 -7.61 -19.22
C ILE A 257 0.36 -8.98 -19.87
N ARG A 258 0.66 -9.97 -19.02
CA ARG A 258 0.56 -11.39 -19.36
C ARG A 258 -0.85 -11.87 -19.05
N TRP A 259 -1.28 -12.94 -19.72
CA TRP A 259 -2.58 -13.59 -19.46
C TRP A 259 -2.85 -13.88 -17.97
N SER A 260 -1.81 -14.14 -17.17
CA SER A 260 -1.90 -14.35 -15.72
C SER A 260 -2.37 -13.11 -14.93
N GLU A 261 -2.26 -11.91 -15.49
CA GLU A 261 -2.52 -10.64 -14.81
C GLU A 261 -3.86 -9.99 -15.25
N ILE A 262 -4.67 -10.64 -16.08
CA ILE A 262 -5.94 -10.09 -16.60
C ILE A 262 -7.10 -10.11 -15.58
N LEU A 263 -6.99 -10.93 -14.54
CA LEU A 263 -8.07 -11.18 -13.58
C LEU A 263 -8.66 -9.91 -12.94
N PRO A 264 -7.86 -8.90 -12.51
CA PRO A 264 -8.39 -7.63 -11.99
C PRO A 264 -9.30 -6.89 -12.97
N PHE A 265 -9.00 -6.94 -14.27
CA PHE A 265 -9.78 -6.27 -15.32
C PHE A 265 -11.06 -7.03 -15.66
N VAL A 266 -11.04 -8.36 -15.59
CA VAL A 266 -12.27 -9.16 -15.66
C VAL A 266 -13.21 -8.82 -14.49
N CYS A 267 -12.65 -8.68 -13.28
CA CYS A 267 -13.41 -8.24 -12.11
C CYS A 267 -13.95 -6.82 -12.26
N ALA A 268 -13.13 -5.89 -12.79
CA ALA A 268 -13.54 -4.52 -13.10
C ALA A 268 -14.71 -4.49 -14.11
N PHE A 269 -14.64 -5.30 -15.17
CA PHE A 269 -15.71 -5.44 -16.15
C PHE A 269 -17.00 -5.98 -15.52
N ALA A 270 -16.91 -7.00 -14.68
CA ALA A 270 -18.07 -7.53 -13.95
C ALA A 270 -18.68 -6.47 -13.00
N ALA A 271 -17.83 -5.74 -12.27
CA ALA A 271 -18.28 -4.63 -11.41
C ALA A 271 -18.94 -3.51 -12.22
N ALA A 272 -18.43 -3.18 -13.40
CA ALA A 272 -19.02 -2.19 -14.29
C ALA A 272 -20.45 -2.56 -14.71
N ILE A 273 -20.73 -3.83 -15.00
CA ILE A 273 -22.08 -4.31 -15.32
C ILE A 273 -23.04 -4.11 -14.14
N ILE A 274 -22.59 -4.46 -12.93
CA ILE A 274 -23.40 -4.28 -11.71
C ILE A 274 -23.69 -2.79 -11.48
N ILE A 275 -22.67 -1.94 -11.60
CA ILE A 275 -22.79 -0.49 -11.42
C ILE A 275 -23.71 0.12 -12.48
N PHE A 276 -23.64 -0.35 -13.73
CA PHE A 276 -24.56 0.07 -14.78
C PHE A 276 -26.03 -0.24 -14.43
N ILE A 277 -26.30 -1.45 -13.91
CA ILE A 277 -27.66 -1.82 -13.47
C ILE A 277 -28.11 -0.91 -12.32
N VAL A 278 -27.23 -0.66 -11.35
CA VAL A 278 -27.53 0.26 -10.23
C VAL A 278 -27.79 1.68 -10.73
N ALA A 279 -26.98 2.20 -11.64
CA ALA A 279 -27.16 3.52 -12.23
C ALA A 279 -28.49 3.63 -12.99
N LEU A 280 -28.88 2.59 -13.73
CA LEU A 280 -30.18 2.51 -14.42
C LEU A 280 -31.34 2.53 -13.44
N LEU A 281 -31.26 1.75 -12.34
CA LEU A 281 -32.28 1.74 -11.29
C LEU A 281 -32.39 3.10 -10.60
N LEU A 282 -31.26 3.73 -10.29
CA LEU A 282 -31.23 5.08 -9.73
C LEU A 282 -31.87 6.09 -10.69
N TYR A 283 -31.54 6.06 -11.98
CA TYR A 283 -32.18 6.94 -12.96
C TYR A 283 -33.70 6.73 -13.03
N LYS A 284 -34.15 5.49 -13.01
CA LYS A 284 -35.59 5.15 -13.03
C LYS A 284 -36.33 5.75 -11.85
N TYR A 285 -35.79 5.61 -10.64
CA TYR A 285 -36.42 6.10 -9.40
C TYR A 285 -36.10 7.56 -9.08
N ARG A 286 -35.21 8.22 -9.83
CA ARG A 286 -34.90 9.63 -9.65
C ARG A 286 -36.14 10.47 -9.95
N LYS A 287 -36.53 11.27 -8.97
CA LYS A 287 -37.62 12.23 -9.15
C LYS A 287 -37.12 13.47 -9.88
N SER A 288 -37.87 13.95 -10.87
CA SER A 288 -37.50 15.12 -11.66
C SER A 288 -37.52 16.42 -10.85
N GLU A 289 -38.14 16.43 -9.67
CA GLU A 289 -38.15 17.56 -8.73
C GLU A 289 -36.81 17.76 -7.97
N THR A 290 -35.93 16.76 -7.99
CA THR A 290 -34.66 16.77 -7.24
C THR A 290 -33.50 17.45 -7.99
N VAL A 291 -33.83 18.21 -9.04
CA VAL A 291 -32.83 18.89 -9.87
C VAL A 291 -32.20 20.06 -9.11
N GLY A 292 -30.88 20.16 -9.21
CA GLY A 292 -30.07 21.10 -8.46
C GLY A 292 -29.83 20.72 -7.00
N ASP A 293 -30.48 19.67 -6.47
CA ASP A 293 -30.23 19.23 -5.09
C ASP A 293 -28.78 18.80 -4.95
N MET A 294 -28.23 18.92 -3.76
CA MET A 294 -26.90 18.37 -3.52
C MET A 294 -26.92 16.84 -3.76
N ILE A 295 -27.91 16.16 -3.19
CA ILE A 295 -28.14 14.73 -3.36
C ILE A 295 -29.61 14.52 -3.69
N ALA A 296 -29.85 13.83 -4.80
CA ALA A 296 -31.18 13.59 -5.34
C ALA A 296 -32.02 12.67 -4.44
N PHE A 297 -31.39 11.72 -3.74
CA PHE A 297 -32.10 10.75 -2.91
C PHE A 297 -32.09 11.11 -1.42
N SER A 298 -33.24 11.00 -0.77
CA SER A 298 -33.40 11.30 0.67
C SER A 298 -32.52 10.41 1.55
N TRP A 299 -32.36 9.13 1.21
CA TRP A 299 -31.50 8.18 1.95
C TRP A 299 -30.01 8.50 1.81
N GLY A 300 -29.59 9.18 0.74
CA GLY A 300 -28.19 9.57 0.53
C GLY A 300 -27.78 10.80 1.35
N LYS A 301 -28.74 11.65 1.72
CA LYS A 301 -28.51 12.85 2.54
C LYS A 301 -27.85 12.53 3.91
N PRO A 302 -28.31 11.55 4.72
CA PRO A 302 -27.64 11.20 5.97
C PRO A 302 -26.25 10.57 5.77
N VAL A 303 -26.06 9.77 4.71
CA VAL A 303 -24.77 9.15 4.39
C VAL A 303 -23.74 10.22 4.06
N TYR A 304 -24.06 11.12 3.13
CA TYR A 304 -23.18 12.23 2.77
C TYR A 304 -22.81 13.09 3.96
N ARG A 305 -23.80 13.48 4.76
CA ARG A 305 -23.58 14.29 5.96
C ARG A 305 -22.57 13.64 6.90
N THR A 306 -22.75 12.35 7.17
CA THR A 306 -21.91 11.62 8.11
C THR A 306 -20.50 11.44 7.55
N VAL A 307 -20.37 10.99 6.30
CA VAL A 307 -19.08 10.79 5.63
C VAL A 307 -18.33 12.12 5.49
N PHE A 308 -19.00 13.18 5.04
CA PHE A 308 -18.38 14.50 4.87
C PHE A 308 -17.95 15.09 6.21
N ALA A 309 -18.78 15.00 7.26
CA ALA A 309 -18.45 15.53 8.57
C ALA A 309 -17.25 14.81 9.21
N ILE A 310 -17.25 13.48 9.19
CA ILE A 310 -16.20 12.66 9.81
C ILE A 310 -14.92 12.72 8.97
N ALA A 311 -14.99 12.42 7.67
CA ALA A 311 -13.81 12.45 6.79
C ALA A 311 -13.25 13.87 6.65
N GLY A 312 -14.10 14.85 6.37
CA GLY A 312 -13.66 16.25 6.29
C GLY A 312 -13.05 16.71 7.61
N GLY A 313 -13.72 16.44 8.73
CA GLY A 313 -13.26 16.85 10.06
C GLY A 313 -11.91 16.26 10.43
N MET A 314 -11.73 14.94 10.24
CA MET A 314 -10.44 14.29 10.46
C MET A 314 -9.38 14.82 9.50
N PHE A 315 -9.70 15.02 8.21
CA PHE A 315 -8.74 15.46 7.20
C PHE A 315 -8.21 16.86 7.53
N PHE A 316 -9.10 17.80 7.83
CA PHE A 316 -8.72 19.15 8.21
C PHE A 316 -7.99 19.20 9.54
N ALA A 317 -8.37 18.38 10.53
CA ALA A 317 -7.66 18.32 11.80
C ALA A 317 -6.23 17.76 11.64
N LEU A 318 -6.06 16.69 10.85
CA LEU A 318 -4.76 16.10 10.56
C LEU A 318 -3.87 17.06 9.76
N ILE A 319 -4.41 17.75 8.75
CA ILE A 319 -3.63 18.75 7.99
C ILE A 319 -3.26 19.94 8.88
N SER A 320 -4.22 20.47 9.64
CA SER A 320 -3.95 21.58 10.56
C SER A 320 -2.90 21.20 11.58
N TRP A 321 -2.94 19.96 12.07
CA TRP A 321 -1.89 19.38 12.90
C TRP A 321 -0.55 19.40 12.17
N THR A 322 -0.45 18.83 10.96
CA THR A 322 0.82 18.82 10.22
C THR A 322 1.38 20.21 9.91
N ILE A 323 0.53 21.21 9.65
CA ILE A 323 0.95 22.59 9.36
C ILE A 323 1.38 23.31 10.65
N TYR A 324 0.59 23.21 11.72
CA TYR A 324 0.91 23.81 13.02
C TYR A 324 2.20 23.21 13.59
N PHE A 325 2.39 21.91 13.40
CA PHE A 325 3.62 21.21 13.73
C PHE A 325 4.70 21.31 12.67
N GLN A 326 4.49 21.93 11.49
CA GLN A 326 5.56 22.03 10.49
C GLN A 326 6.70 22.95 10.97
N GLN A 327 6.40 23.88 11.88
CA GLN A 327 7.44 24.56 12.69
C GLN A 327 8.19 23.57 13.60
N GLY A 328 7.53 22.53 14.10
CA GLY A 328 8.13 21.38 14.78
C GLY A 328 8.57 20.21 13.87
N VAL A 329 8.40 20.27 12.54
CA VAL A 329 8.93 19.28 11.58
C VAL A 329 10.39 19.59 11.29
N ALA A 330 10.80 20.87 11.34
CA ALA A 330 12.20 21.23 11.50
C ALA A 330 12.78 20.58 12.78
N ASP A 331 12.01 20.58 13.87
CA ASP A 331 12.38 19.92 15.12
C ASP A 331 12.30 18.39 15.01
N THR A 332 11.41 17.82 14.18
CA THR A 332 11.32 16.37 13.91
C THR A 332 12.49 15.87 13.04
N MET A 333 13.03 16.72 12.16
CA MET A 333 14.32 16.46 11.49
C MET A 333 15.51 16.57 12.46
N ASN A 334 15.32 17.21 13.61
CA ASN A 334 16.31 17.40 14.68
C ASN A 334 16.04 16.55 15.95
N GLY A 335 15.10 15.59 15.92
CA GLY A 335 14.83 14.67 17.06
C GLY A 335 13.88 15.19 18.16
N GLU A 336 13.26 16.35 18.00
CA GLU A 336 12.47 17.08 19.02
C GLU A 336 10.93 16.97 18.87
N GLY A 337 10.43 15.98 18.12
CA GLY A 337 9.00 15.72 17.94
C GLY A 337 8.31 15.10 19.16
N ALA A 338 8.29 15.79 20.31
CA ALA A 338 7.64 15.30 21.52
C ALA A 338 6.11 15.21 21.36
N TYR A 339 5.57 13.99 21.35
CA TYR A 339 4.16 13.73 21.58
C TYR A 339 3.88 13.83 23.08
N ASP A 340 3.64 15.03 23.61
CA ASP A 340 3.14 15.19 24.97
C ASP A 340 1.67 14.79 25.07
N ILE A 341 1.24 14.28 26.23
CA ILE A 341 -0.17 13.90 26.50
C ILE A 341 -1.10 15.12 26.36
N GLU A 342 -0.63 16.30 26.72
CA GLU A 342 -1.37 17.57 26.57
C GLU A 342 -1.68 17.85 25.08
N ARG A 343 -0.70 17.63 24.21
CA ARG A 343 -0.81 17.80 22.76
C ARG A 343 -1.79 16.81 22.11
N LEU A 344 -1.99 15.63 22.73
CA LEU A 344 -2.99 14.64 22.30
C LEU A 344 -4.42 15.11 22.62
N MET A 345 -4.63 15.77 23.75
CA MET A 345 -5.95 16.34 24.06
C MET A 345 -6.28 17.50 23.12
N ASP A 346 -5.29 18.32 22.77
CA ASP A 346 -5.45 19.41 21.80
C ASP A 346 -5.88 18.90 20.43
N ILE A 347 -5.25 17.83 19.92
CA ILE A 347 -5.63 17.28 18.61
C ILE A 347 -7.00 16.60 18.65
N VAL A 348 -7.36 15.93 19.74
CA VAL A 348 -8.69 15.35 19.92
C VAL A 348 -9.75 16.46 19.92
N MET A 349 -9.50 17.56 20.62
CA MET A 349 -10.38 18.73 20.62
C MET A 349 -10.47 19.36 19.23
N LEU A 350 -9.34 19.51 18.53
CA LEU A 350 -9.29 20.02 17.16
C LEU A 350 -10.09 19.13 16.20
N MET A 351 -9.95 17.79 16.30
CA MET A 351 -10.74 16.83 15.53
C MET A 351 -12.24 17.02 15.79
N MET A 352 -12.66 17.15 17.05
CA MET A 352 -14.06 17.38 17.39
C MET A 352 -14.58 18.70 16.83
N ILE A 353 -13.80 19.78 16.94
CA ILE A 353 -14.13 21.10 16.39
C ILE A 353 -14.28 21.01 14.86
N CYS A 354 -13.31 20.42 14.17
CA CYS A 354 -13.36 20.26 12.72
C CYS A 354 -14.53 19.38 12.26
N VAL A 355 -14.85 18.29 12.96
CA VAL A 355 -16.04 17.44 12.68
C VAL A 355 -17.33 18.23 12.86
N ILE A 356 -17.43 19.05 13.91
CA ILE A 356 -18.60 19.92 14.15
C ILE A 356 -18.73 20.97 13.03
N ILE A 357 -17.63 21.62 12.63
CA ILE A 357 -17.63 22.58 11.52
C ILE A 357 -18.05 21.89 10.22
N CYS A 358 -17.44 20.76 9.87
CA CYS A 358 -17.78 20.00 8.66
C CYS A 358 -19.23 19.47 8.69
N TYR A 359 -19.77 19.14 9.87
CA TYR A 359 -21.19 18.83 10.02
C TYR A 359 -22.06 20.01 9.60
N PHE A 360 -21.81 21.20 10.13
CA PHE A 360 -22.59 22.39 9.78
C PHE A 360 -22.43 22.75 8.30
N VAL A 361 -21.22 22.68 7.74
CA VAL A 361 -20.98 22.88 6.30
C VAL A 361 -21.79 21.87 5.47
N SER A 362 -21.79 20.59 5.84
CA SER A 362 -22.57 19.57 5.12
C SER A 362 -24.08 19.84 5.18
N GLU A 363 -24.61 20.31 6.32
CA GLU A 363 -26.00 20.73 6.44
C GLU A 363 -26.30 22.00 5.62
N MET A 364 -25.37 22.95 5.54
CA MET A 364 -25.51 24.19 4.75
C MET A 364 -25.63 23.85 3.28
N MET A 365 -24.78 22.93 2.81
CA MET A 365 -24.82 22.50 1.42
C MET A 365 -26.07 21.67 1.11
N LEU A 366 -26.50 20.78 2.02
CA LEU A 366 -27.72 19.98 1.84
C LEU A 366 -28.99 20.83 1.80
N LYS A 367 -29.05 21.90 2.58
CA LYS A 367 -30.22 22.81 2.67
C LYS A 367 -30.09 24.07 1.80
N ARG A 368 -28.94 24.24 1.14
CA ARG A 368 -28.59 25.40 0.30
C ARG A 368 -28.78 26.76 1.00
N THR A 369 -28.58 26.80 2.32
CA THR A 369 -28.79 28.00 3.14
C THR A 369 -27.74 28.08 4.25
N PHE A 370 -27.22 29.27 4.50
CA PHE A 370 -26.25 29.52 5.57
C PHE A 370 -26.91 29.52 6.97
N PHE A 371 -28.19 29.91 7.06
CA PHE A 371 -28.89 30.08 8.33
C PHE A 371 -29.68 28.83 8.75
N ILE A 372 -28.99 27.85 9.34
CA ILE A 372 -29.62 26.56 9.76
C ILE A 372 -29.97 26.50 11.24
N TRP A 373 -29.70 27.57 12.00
CA TRP A 373 -29.78 27.59 13.47
C TRP A 373 -31.16 27.16 14.04
N LYS A 374 -32.25 27.33 13.29
CA LYS A 374 -33.60 26.89 13.68
C LYS A 374 -34.07 25.58 13.04
N SER A 375 -33.34 25.05 12.07
CA SER A 375 -33.79 23.96 11.19
C SER A 375 -32.94 22.69 11.33
N PHE A 376 -31.73 22.75 11.91
CA PHE A 376 -30.85 21.58 11.97
C PHE A 376 -31.38 20.51 12.93
N SER A 377 -31.22 19.24 12.53
CA SER A 377 -31.67 18.12 13.36
C SER A 377 -30.66 17.87 14.48
N LYS A 378 -31.03 18.18 15.73
CA LYS A 378 -30.22 17.86 16.92
C LYS A 378 -29.91 16.37 17.01
N LYS A 379 -30.85 15.50 16.60
CA LYS A 379 -30.64 14.05 16.56
C LYS A 379 -29.48 13.67 15.64
N ASN A 380 -29.46 14.21 14.42
CA ASN A 380 -28.41 13.88 13.44
C ASN A 380 -27.06 14.45 13.85
N PHE A 381 -27.05 15.61 14.49
CA PHE A 381 -25.84 16.19 15.08
C PHE A 381 -25.26 15.27 16.17
N LEU A 382 -26.10 14.83 17.11
CA LEU A 382 -25.68 13.91 18.17
C LEU A 382 -25.21 12.55 17.64
N ILE A 383 -25.79 12.05 16.55
CA ILE A 383 -25.34 10.80 15.91
C ILE A 383 -23.92 10.96 15.36
N VAL A 384 -23.62 12.06 14.65
CA VAL A 384 -22.29 12.27 14.05
C VAL A 384 -21.23 12.52 15.13
N VAL A 385 -21.52 13.44 16.06
CA VAL A 385 -20.61 13.78 17.17
C VAL A 385 -20.41 12.57 18.10
N GLY A 386 -21.49 11.89 18.45
CA GLY A 386 -21.45 10.66 19.26
C GLY A 386 -20.72 9.52 18.56
N GLY A 387 -20.87 9.38 17.23
CA GLY A 387 -20.12 8.43 16.43
C GLY A 387 -18.61 8.71 16.43
N MET A 388 -18.21 9.98 16.29
CA MET A 388 -16.81 10.38 16.40
C MET A 388 -16.25 10.16 17.81
N LEU A 389 -17.00 10.50 18.85
CA LEU A 389 -16.60 10.22 20.24
C LEU A 389 -16.47 8.73 20.49
N MET A 390 -17.41 7.92 20.01
CA MET A 390 -17.32 6.46 20.12
C MET A 390 -16.09 5.93 19.39
N PHE A 391 -15.79 6.43 18.18
CA PHE A 391 -14.58 6.09 17.45
C PHE A 391 -13.32 6.40 18.28
N LEU A 392 -13.21 7.61 18.84
CA LEU A 392 -12.10 8.01 19.70
C LEU A 392 -12.00 7.16 20.98
N VAL A 393 -13.13 6.80 21.60
CA VAL A 393 -13.14 5.90 22.77
C VAL A 393 -12.67 4.50 22.38
N LEU A 394 -13.07 3.98 21.22
CA LEU A 394 -12.62 2.68 20.72
C LEU A 394 -11.12 2.66 20.36
N GLU A 395 -10.60 3.80 19.91
CA GLU A 395 -9.16 4.04 19.74
C GLU A 395 -8.44 4.00 21.09
N VAL A 396 -8.83 4.86 22.04
CA VAL A 396 -8.21 4.96 23.38
C VAL A 396 -8.28 3.64 24.17
N THR A 397 -9.39 2.91 24.05
CA THR A 397 -9.56 1.62 24.73
C THR A 397 -8.76 0.49 24.08
N GLY A 398 -8.22 0.70 22.87
CA GLY A 398 -7.41 -0.27 22.14
C GLY A 398 -8.20 -1.43 21.53
N VAL A 399 -9.52 -1.25 21.39
CA VAL A 399 -10.42 -2.20 20.69
C VAL A 399 -10.14 -2.11 19.20
N ILE A 400 -10.16 -0.90 18.68
CA ILE A 400 -9.79 -0.57 17.30
C ILE A 400 -8.35 -0.02 17.27
N GLY A 401 -7.98 0.74 18.31
CA GLY A 401 -6.65 1.31 18.45
C GLY A 401 -5.57 0.32 18.86
N ILE A 402 -4.32 0.74 18.70
CA ILE A 402 -3.15 -0.11 18.89
C ILE A 402 -2.67 -0.02 20.33
N LYS A 403 -3.33 -0.76 21.22
CA LYS A 403 -2.83 -0.94 22.58
C LYS A 403 -1.99 -2.20 22.70
N ILE A 404 -0.97 -2.19 23.55
CA ILE A 404 -0.20 -3.40 23.88
C ILE A 404 -1.19 -4.49 24.34
N PRO A 405 -1.20 -5.67 23.69
CA PRO A 405 -2.18 -6.70 23.97
C PRO A 405 -2.06 -7.25 25.40
N LYS A 406 -3.18 -7.75 25.95
CA LYS A 406 -3.18 -8.44 27.24
C LYS A 406 -2.40 -9.75 27.14
N LEU A 407 -1.61 -10.07 28.17
CA LEU A 407 -0.76 -11.27 28.24
C LEU A 407 -1.48 -12.57 27.85
N ASN A 408 -2.72 -12.75 28.30
CA ASN A 408 -3.49 -13.97 28.04
C ASN A 408 -3.84 -14.19 26.56
N ASN A 409 -3.81 -13.12 25.75
CA ASN A 409 -4.16 -13.16 24.34
C ASN A 409 -2.94 -13.34 23.43
N ILE A 410 -1.73 -13.17 23.96
CA ILE A 410 -0.47 -13.30 23.22
C ILE A 410 -0.15 -14.80 23.09
N SER A 411 0.16 -15.23 21.86
CA SER A 411 0.70 -16.57 21.59
C SER A 411 2.21 -16.54 21.48
N GLU A 412 2.76 -15.53 20.80
CA GLU A 412 4.19 -15.41 20.49
C GLU A 412 4.58 -13.93 20.50
N LEU A 413 5.82 -13.64 20.87
CA LEU A 413 6.42 -12.31 20.78
C LEU A 413 7.71 -12.41 19.97
N GLU A 414 7.79 -11.64 18.89
CA GLU A 414 9.01 -11.47 18.11
C GLU A 414 9.58 -10.08 18.37
N ILE A 415 10.86 -10.01 18.71
CA ILE A 415 11.59 -8.76 18.88
C ILE A 415 12.57 -8.66 17.72
N THR A 416 12.44 -7.58 16.95
CA THR A 416 13.23 -7.30 15.75
C THR A 416 14.07 -6.05 15.97
N SER A 417 15.38 -6.18 15.79
CA SER A 417 16.29 -5.05 15.61
C SER A 417 17.17 -5.35 14.40
N GLU A 418 18.49 -5.52 14.56
CA GLU A 418 19.31 -6.17 13.52
C GLU A 418 18.91 -7.64 13.32
N ASN A 419 18.47 -8.32 14.38
CA ASN A 419 18.03 -9.71 14.36
C ASN A 419 16.58 -9.87 14.80
N ASN A 420 15.95 -10.94 14.31
CA ASN A 420 14.62 -11.39 14.74
C ASN A 420 14.73 -12.48 15.80
N ILE A 421 14.17 -12.25 16.98
CA ILE A 421 14.23 -13.18 18.12
C ILE A 421 12.82 -13.51 18.57
N LEU A 422 12.51 -14.80 18.58
CA LEU A 422 11.17 -15.30 18.88
C LEU A 422 11.08 -15.86 20.30
N TYR A 423 10.14 -15.34 21.07
CA TYR A 423 9.78 -15.79 22.41
C TYR A 423 8.39 -16.43 22.40
N THR A 424 8.29 -17.59 23.04
CA THR A 424 7.06 -18.38 23.18
C THR A 424 6.68 -18.63 24.64
N ASP A 425 7.63 -18.46 25.57
CA ASP A 425 7.39 -18.63 27.01
C ASP A 425 6.66 -17.42 27.62
N LYS A 426 5.65 -17.70 28.43
CA LYS A 426 4.79 -16.67 29.04
C LYS A 426 5.55 -15.79 30.01
N ASP A 427 6.51 -16.35 30.74
CA ASP A 427 7.27 -15.61 31.75
C ASP A 427 8.15 -14.55 31.09
N ASP A 428 8.86 -14.91 30.02
CA ASP A 428 9.71 -13.98 29.28
C ASP A 428 8.87 -12.96 28.48
N ILE A 429 7.78 -13.38 27.83
CA ILE A 429 6.81 -12.46 27.21
C ILE A 429 6.30 -11.44 28.23
N SER A 430 6.04 -11.85 29.48
CA SER A 430 5.54 -10.94 30.53
C SER A 430 6.52 -9.83 30.88
N LYS A 431 7.83 -10.11 30.85
CA LYS A 431 8.88 -9.13 31.12
C LYS A 431 8.99 -8.13 29.97
N PHE A 432 9.00 -8.61 28.72
CA PHE A 432 9.05 -7.73 27.55
C PHE A 432 7.78 -6.88 27.39
N VAL A 433 6.60 -7.41 27.72
CA VAL A 433 5.36 -6.62 27.73
C VAL A 433 5.42 -5.51 28.78
N LYS A 434 6.04 -5.75 29.95
CA LYS A 434 6.25 -4.70 30.97
C LYS A 434 7.21 -3.63 30.47
N LEU A 435 8.34 -4.03 29.88
CA LEU A 435 9.29 -3.09 29.27
C LEU A 435 8.65 -2.28 28.14
N ASN A 436 7.84 -2.92 27.29
CA ASN A 436 7.15 -2.23 26.21
C ASN A 436 6.14 -1.19 26.72
N LYS A 437 5.43 -1.50 27.82
CA LYS A 437 4.57 -0.52 28.49
C LYS A 437 5.37 0.63 29.09
N GLU A 438 6.51 0.34 29.71
CA GLU A 438 7.41 1.37 30.25
C GLU A 438 7.89 2.32 29.14
N ILE A 439 8.17 1.82 27.93
CA ILE A 439 8.54 2.64 26.76
C ILE A 439 7.37 3.55 26.34
N GLU A 440 6.18 3.00 26.15
CA GLU A 440 4.98 3.76 25.76
C GLU A 440 4.58 4.81 26.80
N GLU A 441 4.75 4.51 28.09
CA GLU A 441 4.44 5.43 29.20
C GLU A 441 5.48 6.54 29.33
N LYS A 442 6.78 6.22 29.18
CA LYS A 442 7.87 7.19 29.36
C LYS A 442 8.13 8.06 28.14
N ARG A 443 7.72 7.64 26.93
CA ARG A 443 7.90 8.38 25.66
C ARG A 443 9.29 9.01 25.55
N LEU A 444 10.32 8.17 25.64
CA LEU A 444 11.72 8.61 25.78
C LEU A 444 12.13 9.55 24.64
N LYS A 445 12.89 10.60 24.96
CA LYS A 445 13.45 11.52 23.95
C LYS A 445 14.82 11.03 23.50
N SER A 446 15.16 11.28 22.24
CA SER A 446 16.53 11.14 21.74
C SER A 446 17.26 12.45 22.02
N ASP A 447 17.85 12.59 23.20
CA ASP A 447 18.67 13.76 23.55
C ASP A 447 20.07 13.60 22.94
N GLY A 448 20.19 13.70 21.61
CA GLY A 448 21.47 13.76 20.88
C GLY A 448 22.40 12.53 20.96
N ASP A 449 22.06 11.52 21.75
CA ASP A 449 22.80 10.25 21.88
C ASP A 449 22.48 9.29 20.72
N SER A 450 23.39 8.36 20.43
CA SER A 450 23.17 7.29 19.46
C SER A 450 21.86 6.54 19.74
N THR A 451 21.01 6.37 18.73
CA THR A 451 19.72 5.66 18.86
C THR A 451 19.74 4.31 18.14
N CYS A 452 18.92 3.38 18.60
CA CYS A 452 18.68 2.11 17.93
C CYS A 452 17.18 1.87 17.70
N GLY A 453 16.85 1.28 16.55
CA GLY A 453 15.52 0.80 16.25
C GLY A 453 15.24 -0.57 16.88
N VAL A 454 14.11 -0.70 17.59
CA VAL A 454 13.59 -1.97 18.09
C VAL A 454 12.10 -2.10 17.78
N SER A 455 11.69 -3.27 17.31
CA SER A 455 10.29 -3.57 16.98
C SER A 455 9.79 -4.77 17.77
N PHE A 456 8.64 -4.62 18.43
CA PHE A 456 7.92 -5.69 19.11
C PHE A 456 6.73 -6.13 18.28
N CYS A 457 6.77 -7.34 17.74
CA CYS A 457 5.71 -7.97 16.98
C CYS A 457 4.99 -9.02 17.83
N TYR A 458 3.81 -8.66 18.32
CA TYR A 458 2.93 -9.54 19.08
C TYR A 458 2.02 -10.32 18.15
N ARG A 459 2.06 -11.65 18.24
CA ARG A 459 1.07 -12.52 17.60
C ARG A 459 0.03 -12.94 18.62
N LEU A 460 -1.24 -12.78 18.26
CA LEU A 460 -2.36 -13.12 19.12
C LEU A 460 -2.91 -14.51 18.79
N LYS A 461 -3.56 -15.14 19.76
CA LYS A 461 -4.23 -16.46 19.60
C LYS A 461 -5.27 -16.51 18.48
N ASN A 462 -5.86 -15.36 18.12
CA ASN A 462 -6.80 -15.23 17.00
C ASN A 462 -6.11 -15.06 15.63
N GLY A 463 -4.78 -15.13 15.56
CA GLY A 463 -3.99 -14.96 14.35
C GLY A 463 -3.66 -13.52 13.96
N THR A 464 -4.18 -12.52 14.70
CA THR A 464 -3.87 -11.10 14.43
C THR A 464 -2.45 -10.75 14.90
N LYS A 465 -1.77 -9.87 14.15
CA LYS A 465 -0.45 -9.33 14.51
C LYS A 465 -0.58 -7.87 14.99
N ARG A 466 0.20 -7.48 15.99
CA ARG A 466 0.37 -6.10 16.43
C ARG A 466 1.85 -5.76 16.53
N GLU A 467 2.29 -4.83 15.71
CA GLU A 467 3.67 -4.37 15.66
C GLU A 467 3.80 -2.97 16.25
N PHE A 468 4.87 -2.79 17.02
CA PHE A 468 5.27 -1.56 17.68
C PHE A 468 6.77 -1.34 17.45
N SER A 469 7.16 -0.32 16.70
CA SER A 469 8.57 0.01 16.47
C SER A 469 8.94 1.27 17.23
N TYR A 470 10.13 1.31 17.80
CA TYR A 470 10.62 2.41 18.62
C TYR A 470 12.05 2.73 18.21
N GLU A 471 12.40 4.01 18.26
CA GLU A 471 13.80 4.45 18.29
C GLU A 471 14.14 4.77 19.74
N LEU A 472 15.08 4.02 20.31
CA LEU A 472 15.46 4.13 21.72
C LEU A 472 16.88 4.68 21.85
N PRO A 473 17.16 5.53 22.85
CA PRO A 473 18.52 5.95 23.16
C PRO A 473 19.36 4.75 23.60
N THR A 474 20.64 4.75 23.21
CA THR A 474 21.61 3.70 23.55
C THR A 474 22.56 4.18 24.63
N GLY A 475 22.88 3.32 25.61
CA GLY A 475 23.75 3.66 26.72
C GLY A 475 23.50 2.80 27.96
N GLN A 476 24.47 2.71 28.87
CA GLN A 476 24.32 1.92 30.10
C GLN A 476 23.21 2.48 30.99
N GLY A 477 22.32 1.61 31.49
CA GLY A 477 21.19 1.99 32.34
C GLY A 477 19.96 2.53 31.61
N THR A 478 20.03 2.67 30.27
CA THR A 478 18.89 3.03 29.43
C THR A 478 17.90 1.87 29.28
N ILE A 479 16.72 2.11 28.70
CA ILE A 479 15.73 1.05 28.48
C ILE A 479 16.22 0.03 27.42
N SER A 480 17.03 0.44 26.43
CA SER A 480 17.64 -0.48 25.48
C SER A 480 18.56 -1.49 26.18
N ASP A 481 19.39 -1.05 27.13
CA ASP A 481 20.21 -1.93 27.98
C ASP A 481 19.34 -2.89 28.82
N LYS A 482 18.23 -2.43 29.41
CA LYS A 482 17.28 -3.32 30.11
C LYS A 482 16.68 -4.39 29.20
N ILE A 483 16.40 -4.08 27.93
CA ILE A 483 15.90 -5.05 26.94
C ILE A 483 16.97 -6.10 26.65
N VAL A 484 18.22 -5.68 26.41
CA VAL A 484 19.35 -6.60 26.17
C VAL A 484 19.59 -7.50 27.37
N GLN A 485 19.59 -6.95 28.60
CA GLN A 485 19.71 -7.73 29.83
C GLN A 485 18.57 -8.72 30.02
N CYS A 486 17.33 -8.33 29.66
CA CYS A 486 16.18 -9.22 29.72
C CYS A 486 16.32 -10.38 28.72
N ALA A 487 16.80 -10.11 27.51
CA ALA A 487 17.09 -11.13 26.50
C ALA A 487 18.21 -12.08 26.98
N ASN A 488 19.32 -11.55 27.49
CA ASN A 488 20.46 -12.35 27.97
C ASN A 488 20.13 -13.23 29.18
N ARG A 489 19.16 -12.84 30.00
CA ARG A 489 18.66 -13.61 31.15
C ARG A 489 17.46 -14.52 30.82
N SER A 490 16.95 -14.48 29.59
CA SER A 490 15.84 -15.34 29.16
C SER A 490 16.25 -16.80 29.20
N LYS A 491 15.32 -17.67 29.61
CA LYS A 491 15.52 -19.12 29.54
C LYS A 491 15.50 -19.62 28.09
N GLN A 492 14.87 -18.85 27.19
CA GLN A 492 14.77 -19.15 25.76
C GLN A 492 15.91 -18.56 24.93
N LYS A 493 16.96 -17.99 25.53
CA LYS A 493 18.05 -17.34 24.79
C LYS A 493 18.64 -18.18 23.65
N TYR A 494 18.87 -19.47 23.90
CA TYR A 494 19.37 -20.39 22.88
C TYR A 494 18.30 -20.74 21.85
N GLU A 495 17.07 -21.01 22.29
CA GLU A 495 15.96 -21.36 21.40
C GLU A 495 15.61 -20.21 20.46
N ALA A 496 15.76 -18.98 20.93
CA ALA A 496 15.38 -17.79 20.21
C ALA A 496 16.40 -17.41 19.11
N ILE A 497 17.68 -17.79 19.27
CA ILE A 497 18.73 -17.65 18.24
C ILE A 497 18.83 -18.90 17.35
N PHE A 498 18.90 -20.09 17.97
CA PHE A 498 19.30 -21.36 17.34
C PHE A 498 18.16 -22.38 17.19
N SER A 499 16.92 -22.00 17.47
CA SER A 499 15.75 -22.91 17.54
C SER A 499 15.73 -23.86 18.74
N LYS A 500 14.57 -24.46 19.00
CA LYS A 500 14.39 -25.53 20.02
C LYS A 500 15.24 -26.77 19.77
N ALA A 501 15.72 -26.97 18.54
CA ALA A 501 16.52 -28.13 18.15
C ALA A 501 18.03 -27.94 18.38
N TYR A 502 18.48 -26.83 18.99
CA TYR A 502 19.92 -26.50 19.12
C TYR A 502 20.79 -27.59 19.78
N LYS A 503 20.20 -28.49 20.59
CA LYS A 503 20.88 -29.63 21.24
C LYS A 503 20.74 -30.95 20.48
N ASP A 504 20.04 -30.98 19.35
CA ASP A 504 19.88 -32.19 18.54
C ASP A 504 21.14 -32.45 17.71
N GLY A 505 21.62 -33.69 17.64
CA GLY A 505 22.81 -34.04 16.85
C GLY A 505 22.64 -33.80 15.35
N GLY A 506 21.40 -33.64 14.85
CA GLY A 506 21.13 -33.24 13.46
C GLY A 506 21.17 -31.73 13.20
N TYR A 507 21.29 -30.90 14.23
CA TYR A 507 21.29 -29.44 14.12
C TYR A 507 22.65 -28.92 13.64
N LYS A 508 22.66 -28.03 12.65
CA LYS A 508 23.89 -27.47 12.07
C LYS A 508 23.73 -26.00 11.71
N LEU A 509 24.82 -25.24 11.80
CA LEU A 509 24.89 -23.92 11.18
C LEU A 509 25.20 -24.06 9.68
N GLN A 510 24.57 -23.23 8.86
CA GLN A 510 24.73 -23.13 7.42
C GLN A 510 25.09 -21.69 7.04
N ASN A 511 25.80 -21.50 5.93
CA ASN A 511 26.16 -20.19 5.38
C ASN A 511 26.75 -19.25 6.44
N VAL A 512 27.72 -19.76 7.21
CA VAL A 512 28.39 -18.99 8.26
C VAL A 512 29.39 -18.03 7.60
N GLU A 513 29.07 -16.75 7.65
CA GLU A 513 29.87 -15.65 7.14
C GLU A 513 30.40 -14.81 8.33
N VAL A 514 31.64 -14.37 8.23
CA VAL A 514 32.30 -13.46 9.18
C VAL A 514 32.62 -12.19 8.43
N GLN A 515 32.13 -11.06 8.93
CA GLN A 515 32.29 -9.73 8.36
C GLN A 515 32.93 -8.81 9.39
N ASP A 516 33.77 -7.87 8.96
CA ASP A 516 34.24 -6.81 9.85
C ASP A 516 33.16 -5.72 9.97
N CYS A 517 33.03 -5.13 11.16
CA CYS A 517 31.98 -4.15 11.46
C CYS A 517 32.16 -2.80 10.73
N ASP A 518 33.31 -2.55 10.11
CA ASP A 518 33.65 -1.30 9.39
C ASP A 518 32.94 -1.12 8.02
N GLY A 519 32.09 -2.06 7.62
CA GLY A 519 31.23 -1.91 6.44
C GLY A 519 31.89 -2.15 5.09
N ASN A 520 33.18 -2.55 5.05
CA ASN A 520 33.85 -2.99 3.83
C ASN A 520 33.40 -4.40 3.46
N SER A 521 32.48 -4.53 2.49
CA SER A 521 32.00 -5.82 2.00
C SER A 521 33.09 -6.71 1.38
N GLU A 522 34.23 -6.12 1.01
CA GLU A 522 35.39 -6.79 0.38
C GLU A 522 36.17 -7.72 1.33
N SER A 523 35.97 -7.65 2.66
CA SER A 523 36.64 -8.54 3.64
C SER A 523 35.76 -9.68 4.16
N THR A 524 34.55 -9.88 3.62
CA THR A 524 33.65 -10.95 4.08
C THR A 524 34.29 -12.32 3.85
N THR A 525 34.41 -13.12 4.90
CA THR A 525 34.90 -14.51 4.80
C THR A 525 33.80 -15.50 5.14
N TYR A 526 33.83 -16.71 4.57
CA TYR A 526 32.83 -17.75 4.83
C TYR A 526 33.46 -19.09 5.24
N ALA A 527 32.79 -19.81 6.11
CA ALA A 527 33.19 -21.14 6.56
C ALA A 527 32.75 -22.21 5.57
N SER A 528 33.70 -22.59 4.70
CA SER A 528 33.47 -23.54 3.60
C SER A 528 33.22 -24.99 4.07
N THR A 529 33.87 -25.41 5.16
CA THR A 529 33.79 -26.79 5.67
C THR A 529 32.81 -26.95 6.83
N GLU A 530 32.22 -28.13 6.95
CA GLU A 530 31.30 -28.45 8.05
C GLU A 530 31.97 -28.41 9.42
N GLU A 531 33.20 -28.94 9.52
CA GLU A 531 34.03 -28.88 10.73
C GLU A 531 34.27 -27.44 11.21
N ALA A 532 34.51 -26.50 10.29
CA ALA A 532 34.71 -25.10 10.64
C ALA A 532 33.42 -24.48 11.22
N ARG A 533 32.26 -24.83 10.65
CA ARG A 533 30.96 -24.36 11.14
C ARG A 533 30.61 -24.93 12.51
N GLU A 534 30.96 -26.19 12.77
CA GLU A 534 30.76 -26.84 14.07
C GLU A 534 31.66 -26.23 15.16
N LYS A 535 32.95 -26.00 14.86
CA LYS A 535 33.86 -25.31 15.80
C LYS A 535 33.38 -23.90 16.15
N ILE A 536 32.91 -23.14 15.15
CA ILE A 536 32.33 -21.80 15.40
C ILE A 536 31.07 -21.92 16.25
N TYR A 537 30.21 -22.90 15.97
CA TYR A 537 28.99 -23.12 16.74
C TYR A 537 29.26 -23.40 18.22
N GLU A 538 30.18 -24.31 18.53
CA GLU A 538 30.56 -24.63 19.91
C GLU A 538 31.17 -23.43 20.65
N ALA A 539 32.02 -22.66 19.96
CA ALA A 539 32.63 -21.46 20.53
C ALA A 539 31.58 -20.39 20.86
N VAL A 540 30.61 -20.18 19.97
CA VAL A 540 29.50 -19.24 20.18
C VAL A 540 28.60 -19.69 21.34
N LEU A 541 28.28 -20.98 21.44
CA LEU A 541 27.50 -21.50 22.57
C LEU A 541 28.18 -21.21 23.91
N LYS A 542 29.50 -21.43 23.97
CA LYS A 542 30.30 -21.21 25.18
C LYS A 542 30.38 -19.73 25.56
N ASP A 543 30.57 -18.84 24.60
CA ASP A 543 30.56 -17.40 24.86
C ASP A 543 29.16 -16.89 25.27
N ILE A 544 28.07 -17.49 24.79
CA ILE A 544 26.70 -17.18 25.24
C ILE A 544 26.43 -17.71 26.67
N GLU A 545 27.03 -18.84 27.05
CA GLU A 545 26.99 -19.37 28.42
C GLU A 545 27.72 -18.44 29.40
N GLU A 546 28.90 -17.98 29.03
CA GLU A 546 29.72 -17.03 29.81
C GLU A 546 29.14 -15.61 29.83
N GLY A 547 28.16 -15.30 28.97
CA GLY A 547 27.53 -13.98 28.88
C GLY A 547 28.38 -12.95 28.12
N ASN A 548 29.31 -13.43 27.30
CA ASN A 548 30.23 -12.61 26.51
C ASN A 548 29.61 -12.10 25.19
N ILE A 549 28.48 -12.69 24.76
CA ILE A 549 27.73 -12.32 23.56
C ILE A 549 26.34 -11.81 23.94
N ASN A 550 25.96 -10.65 23.40
CA ASN A 550 24.61 -10.12 23.50
C ASN A 550 23.70 -10.76 22.44
N ILE A 551 22.55 -11.26 22.87
CA ILE A 551 21.58 -11.92 21.98
C ILE A 551 20.82 -10.91 21.13
N LEU A 552 20.45 -9.78 21.75
CA LEU A 552 19.91 -8.60 21.10
C LEU A 552 21.01 -7.55 21.06
N ASP A 553 21.34 -7.07 19.87
CA ASP A 553 22.17 -5.89 19.76
C ASP A 553 21.30 -4.66 19.53
N LEU A 554 21.30 -3.79 20.53
CA LEU A 554 20.55 -2.53 20.54
C LEU A 554 21.49 -1.35 20.83
N SER A 555 22.81 -1.55 20.81
CA SER A 555 23.77 -0.61 21.42
C SER A 555 24.98 -0.26 20.56
N TYR A 556 25.05 -0.78 19.33
CA TYR A 556 26.35 -0.84 18.65
C TYR A 556 26.67 0.41 17.81
N GLN A 557 27.56 1.26 18.35
CA GLN A 557 28.54 1.97 17.54
C GLN A 557 29.80 1.12 17.47
N GLY A 558 30.20 0.75 16.25
CA GLY A 558 31.40 0.00 15.94
C GLY A 558 32.66 0.48 16.62
N GLU A 559 33.31 -0.33 17.46
CA GLU A 559 34.78 -0.29 17.52
C GLU A 559 35.32 -1.06 16.29
N SER A 560 36.42 -0.58 15.69
CA SER A 560 36.91 -1.10 14.39
C SER A 560 37.34 -2.57 14.39
N ASP A 561 37.49 -3.16 15.58
CA ASP A 561 38.05 -4.50 15.77
C ASP A 561 36.98 -5.60 16.00
N ASP A 562 35.70 -5.23 16.04
CA ASP A 562 34.61 -6.19 16.24
C ASP A 562 34.20 -6.87 14.93
N LYS A 563 33.78 -8.14 15.07
CA LYS A 563 33.35 -8.97 13.94
C LYS A 563 31.86 -9.25 14.01
N ARG A 564 31.22 -9.39 12.86
CA ARG A 564 29.82 -9.78 12.70
C ARG A 564 29.73 -11.18 12.11
N LEU A 565 29.04 -12.07 12.81
CA LEU A 565 28.80 -13.45 12.40
C LEU A 565 27.39 -13.57 11.83
N ASN A 566 27.27 -13.89 10.54
CA ASN A 566 25.98 -14.16 9.92
C ASN A 566 25.83 -15.65 9.61
N PHE A 567 24.68 -16.24 9.90
CA PHE A 567 24.46 -17.68 9.67
C PHE A 567 22.99 -18.01 9.45
N ARG A 568 22.74 -19.22 8.98
CA ARG A 568 21.42 -19.86 8.90
C ARG A 568 21.42 -21.13 9.73
N THR A 569 20.25 -21.55 10.19
CA THR A 569 20.09 -22.76 11.02
C THR A 569 19.50 -23.89 10.18
N TYR A 570 20.08 -25.09 10.21
CA TYR A 570 19.48 -26.24 9.54
C TYR A 570 18.58 -27.02 10.50
N VAL A 571 17.27 -26.95 10.26
CA VAL A 571 16.27 -27.80 10.92
C VAL A 571 15.43 -28.53 9.86
N ASN A 572 15.46 -29.87 9.89
CA ASN A 572 14.65 -30.71 9.02
C ASN A 572 13.24 -30.97 9.59
N GLU A 573 12.35 -31.53 8.77
CA GLU A 573 10.93 -31.71 9.12
C GLU A 573 10.74 -32.65 10.32
N LYS A 574 11.54 -33.72 10.40
CA LYS A 574 11.51 -34.66 11.54
C LYS A 574 11.90 -33.99 12.86
N MET A 575 12.92 -33.12 12.86
CA MET A 575 13.31 -32.34 14.02
C MET A 575 12.24 -31.31 14.38
N ALA A 576 11.70 -30.60 13.39
CA ALA A 576 10.62 -29.64 13.61
C ALA A 576 9.38 -30.29 14.23
N ASP A 577 9.00 -31.49 13.81
CA ASP A 577 7.92 -32.27 14.40
C ASP A 577 8.27 -32.75 15.82
N LYS A 578 9.48 -33.29 16.03
CA LYS A 578 9.98 -33.77 17.33
C LYS A 578 9.94 -32.69 18.40
N TYR A 579 10.36 -31.48 18.08
CA TYR A 579 10.37 -30.32 18.99
C TYR A 579 9.08 -29.50 18.93
N LYS A 580 8.02 -30.00 18.26
CA LYS A 580 6.70 -29.38 18.14
C LYS A 580 6.77 -27.91 17.69
N MET A 581 7.60 -27.65 16.68
CA MET A 581 7.77 -26.31 16.13
C MET A 581 6.51 -25.83 15.41
N GLY A 582 6.04 -24.65 15.80
CA GLY A 582 4.89 -24.00 15.19
C GLY A 582 5.14 -23.58 13.73
N ALA A 583 4.08 -23.19 13.01
CA ALA A 583 4.19 -22.77 11.60
C ALA A 583 5.16 -21.60 11.41
N TYR A 584 5.26 -20.70 12.40
CA TYR A 584 6.18 -19.57 12.35
C TYR A 584 7.62 -19.96 12.67
N GLU A 585 7.84 -20.75 13.71
CA GLU A 585 9.17 -21.33 14.01
C GLU A 585 9.73 -22.10 12.83
N ARG A 586 8.87 -22.83 12.10
CA ARG A 586 9.26 -23.46 10.83
C ARG A 586 9.70 -22.40 9.82
N LYS A 587 8.92 -21.33 9.60
CA LYS A 587 9.34 -20.27 8.66
C LYS A 587 10.65 -19.57 9.05
N SER A 588 10.97 -19.47 10.34
CA SER A 588 12.19 -18.79 10.79
C SER A 588 13.42 -19.70 10.79
N PHE A 589 13.27 -21.01 11.03
CA PHE A 589 14.38 -21.94 11.28
C PHE A 589 14.45 -23.17 10.33
N TYR A 590 13.42 -23.43 9.51
CA TYR A 590 13.36 -24.61 8.63
C TYR A 590 14.06 -24.39 7.29
N VAL A 591 14.92 -25.33 6.90
CA VAL A 591 15.55 -25.33 5.57
C VAL A 591 15.05 -26.54 4.78
N ASN A 592 14.34 -26.29 3.68
CA ASN A 592 14.10 -27.35 2.68
C ASN A 592 15.38 -27.56 1.86
N ASN A 593 15.51 -28.71 1.18
CA ASN A 593 16.60 -29.12 0.27
C ASN A 593 16.92 -28.13 -0.88
N LYS A 594 16.30 -26.95 -0.92
CA LYS A 594 16.52 -25.86 -1.87
C LYS A 594 16.88 -24.51 -1.20
N ASN A 595 17.29 -24.48 0.07
CA ASN A 595 17.68 -23.26 0.80
C ASN A 595 16.61 -22.13 0.88
N GLN A 596 15.33 -22.45 0.64
CA GLN A 596 14.28 -21.44 0.43
C GLN A 596 13.59 -20.89 1.69
N PHE A 597 13.89 -21.39 2.91
CA PHE A 597 12.98 -21.20 4.05
C PHE A 597 13.57 -20.73 5.38
N THR A 598 14.84 -20.28 5.47
CA THR A 598 15.37 -19.67 6.70
C THR A 598 15.75 -18.22 6.56
N GLU A 599 15.38 -17.42 7.56
CA GLU A 599 15.92 -16.07 7.74
C GLU A 599 17.40 -16.13 8.12
N LYS A 600 18.21 -15.24 7.55
CA LYS A 600 19.61 -15.06 7.92
C LYS A 600 19.64 -14.43 9.32
N LYS A 601 20.34 -15.07 10.26
CA LYS A 601 20.61 -14.55 11.60
C LYS A 601 21.98 -13.89 11.62
N MET A 602 22.13 -12.87 12.45
CA MET A 602 23.38 -12.15 12.65
C MET A 602 23.72 -12.19 14.15
N LEU A 603 24.98 -12.14 14.52
CA LEU A 603 25.44 -11.98 15.90
C LEU A 603 26.69 -11.12 15.86
N ASN A 604 26.72 -10.06 16.66
CA ASN A 604 27.90 -9.23 16.79
C ASN A 604 28.83 -9.86 17.84
N ILE A 605 30.09 -10.06 17.45
CA ILE A 605 31.14 -10.71 18.19
C ILE A 605 32.10 -9.62 18.66
N SER A 606 31.86 -9.14 19.87
CA SER A 606 32.73 -8.14 20.51
C SER A 606 34.04 -8.74 21.03
N PHE A 607 35.00 -7.88 21.40
CA PHE A 607 36.24 -8.29 22.10
C PHE A 607 36.03 -9.23 23.31
N LYS A 608 34.84 -9.19 23.94
CA LYS A 608 34.51 -10.06 25.08
C LYS A 608 34.36 -11.54 24.70
N ALA A 609 33.99 -11.84 23.45
CA ALA A 609 33.76 -13.19 22.95
C ALA A 609 35.06 -13.93 22.59
N LYS A 610 35.86 -14.23 23.63
CA LYS A 610 37.23 -14.74 23.49
C LYS A 610 37.31 -16.10 22.79
N HIS A 611 36.34 -17.00 23.04
CA HIS A 611 36.37 -18.33 22.43
C HIS A 611 36.07 -18.27 20.94
N THR A 612 35.03 -17.50 20.57
CA THR A 612 34.58 -17.32 19.18
C THR A 612 35.65 -16.61 18.35
N ARG A 613 36.25 -15.53 18.87
CA ARG A 613 37.31 -14.80 18.16
C ARG A 613 38.54 -15.66 17.93
N ARG A 614 38.98 -16.42 18.94
CA ARG A 614 40.11 -17.34 18.80
C ARG A 614 39.86 -18.39 17.72
N VAL A 615 38.67 -18.99 17.69
CA VAL A 615 38.31 -19.98 16.67
C VAL A 615 38.26 -19.35 15.27
N ILE A 616 37.76 -18.11 15.14
CA ILE A 616 37.79 -17.38 13.87
C ILE A 616 39.24 -17.16 13.42
N GLU A 617 40.13 -16.68 14.30
CA GLU A 617 41.54 -16.46 13.99
C GLU A 617 42.27 -17.77 13.61
N GLU A 618 42.03 -18.85 14.34
CA GLU A 618 42.56 -20.19 14.01
C GLU A 618 42.09 -20.65 12.62
N LEU A 619 40.79 -20.53 12.32
CA LEU A 619 40.23 -20.93 11.03
C LEU A 619 40.67 -20.03 9.86
N THR A 620 40.94 -18.75 10.12
CA THR A 620 41.55 -17.84 9.14
C THR A 620 42.98 -18.27 8.83
N ASN A 621 43.80 -18.54 9.85
CA ASN A 621 45.18 -18.99 9.69
C ASN A 621 45.27 -20.37 9.00
N ASP A 622 44.31 -21.25 9.26
CA ASP A 622 44.20 -22.57 8.63
C ASP A 622 43.65 -22.53 7.19
N GLY A 623 43.29 -21.34 6.66
CA GLY A 623 42.72 -21.18 5.31
C GLY A 623 41.32 -21.80 5.14
N LYS A 624 40.64 -22.13 6.23
CA LYS A 624 39.29 -22.73 6.22
C LYS A 624 38.18 -21.67 6.06
N LEU A 625 38.49 -20.40 6.36
CA LEU A 625 37.69 -19.23 6.03
C LEU A 625 38.16 -18.63 4.69
N LYS A 626 37.27 -18.59 3.69
CA LYS A 626 37.58 -18.09 2.34
C LYS A 626 36.93 -16.73 2.10
N LEU A 627 37.59 -15.86 1.34
CA LEU A 627 37.01 -14.58 0.89
C LEU A 627 35.80 -14.81 -0.02
N LEU A 628 34.77 -13.98 0.16
CA LEU A 628 33.56 -13.98 -0.66
C LEU A 628 33.85 -13.23 -1.97
N ASP A 629 34.03 -13.94 -3.08
CA ASP A 629 34.33 -13.31 -4.36
C ASP A 629 33.07 -12.65 -4.94
N SER A 630 33.15 -11.36 -5.29
CA SER A 630 32.01 -10.48 -5.61
C SER A 630 31.15 -10.88 -6.82
N LYS A 631 31.44 -12.02 -7.48
CA LYS A 631 30.78 -12.49 -8.69
C LYS A 631 30.15 -13.87 -8.64
N GLU A 632 30.26 -14.64 -7.55
CA GLU A 632 29.69 -15.99 -7.50
C GLU A 632 28.71 -16.22 -6.34
N GLN A 633 27.53 -16.71 -6.73
CA GLN A 633 26.54 -17.45 -5.93
C GLN A 633 25.73 -16.68 -4.86
N TYR A 634 24.83 -15.82 -5.33
CA TYR A 634 23.42 -16.01 -4.92
C TYR A 634 22.92 -17.23 -5.71
N TYR A 635 22.35 -18.21 -5.03
CA TYR A 635 21.94 -19.55 -5.53
C TYR A 635 23.04 -20.61 -5.47
N GLU A 636 23.07 -21.33 -4.35
CA GLU A 636 22.87 -22.79 -4.31
C GLU A 636 22.15 -23.18 -3.02
#